data_AF-A0A356ZZX6-F1
#
_entry.id   AF-A0A356ZZX6-F1
#
_cell.length_a   1.000
_cell.length_b   1.000
_cell.length_c   1.000
_cell.angle_alpha   90.00
_cell.angle_beta   90.00
_cell.angle_gamma   90.00
#
_symmetry.space_group_name_H-M   'P 1'
#
loop_
_entity.id
_entity.type
_entity.pdbx_description
1 polymer ?
#
loop_
_entity_poly.entity_id
_entity_poly.type
_entity_poly.pdbx_seq_one_letter_code
_entity_poly.pdbx_strand_id
1 'polypeptide(L)'
;MVDVRIRAEDLTPAILNELRNLEPFGHGFERPRFAVKGIARSWRTVGQNQQHLTLTLERSALRAVAFGQGRQSTGMESGNAVEFIGELMANFYQGRETYQWRIDKLLEIRAQRKDWRKLVRWEKPSQHIDGRVVYVVGTTRDQRHLAKELSAMCFDRHWDYGMKAAYEEMLRRSGTMSVIVNQWGLWPSLDGWAQHVIWLTAPLSHECVAMAASILEDKGVMWIDPRESGDQVLRKAARLTPARDTLARWWRQGKLGRHPLIVGQRIFEELELDPRVGPHVRRQLSDSPSYERAHNRLDEIRSSWQYPLVRWNQET
;
A
#
# COMPACT_ATOMS: atom_id res chain seq x y z
N MET A 1 -7.77 -19.65 3.75
CA MET A 1 -8.77 -18.63 4.11
C MET A 1 -8.02 -17.46 4.74
N VAL A 2 -8.39 -16.23 4.39
CA VAL A 2 -7.83 -14.97 4.92
C VAL A 2 -9.04 -14.15 5.33
N ASP A 3 -9.03 -13.63 6.54
CA ASP A 3 -10.15 -12.86 7.09
C ASP A 3 -10.01 -11.37 6.74
N VAL A 4 -8.79 -10.84 6.84
CA VAL A 4 -8.52 -9.42 6.63
C VAL A 4 -7.24 -9.21 5.82
N ARG A 5 -7.24 -8.24 4.92
CA ARG A 5 -6.02 -7.74 4.28
C ARG A 5 -5.63 -6.39 4.82
N ILE A 6 -4.36 -6.24 5.17
CA ILE A 6 -3.82 -5.02 5.74
C ILE A 6 -2.44 -4.72 5.17
N ARG A 7 -2.05 -3.44 5.20
CA ARG A 7 -0.64 -3.07 5.13
C ARG A 7 -0.01 -3.28 6.50
N ALA A 8 1.28 -3.57 6.52
CA ALA A 8 2.02 -3.75 7.78
C ALA A 8 1.95 -2.51 8.70
N GLU A 9 1.81 -1.32 8.11
CA GLU A 9 1.65 -0.02 8.79
C GLU A 9 0.23 0.23 9.33
N ASP A 10 -0.75 -0.60 8.94
CA ASP A 10 -2.12 -0.48 9.44
C ASP A 10 -2.27 -1.07 10.84
N LEU A 11 -1.35 -1.94 11.29
CA LEU A 11 -1.36 -2.49 12.65
C LEU A 11 -0.70 -1.54 13.64
N THR A 12 -1.55 -0.81 14.32
CA THR A 12 -1.17 0.15 15.35
C THR A 12 -1.19 -0.53 16.72
N PRO A 13 -0.50 0.02 17.73
CA PRO A 13 -0.63 -0.46 19.11
C PRO A 13 -2.07 -0.51 19.61
N ALA A 14 -2.91 0.44 19.20
CA ALA A 14 -4.33 0.45 19.54
C ALA A 14 -5.08 -0.75 18.93
N ILE A 15 -4.90 -1.02 17.64
CA ILE A 15 -5.54 -2.17 16.96
C ILE A 15 -5.03 -3.49 17.55
N LEU A 16 -3.74 -3.57 17.92
CA LEU A 16 -3.20 -4.73 18.62
C LEU A 16 -3.91 -4.95 19.97
N ASN A 17 -4.17 -3.90 20.74
CA ASN A 17 -4.95 -4.01 21.97
C ASN A 17 -6.41 -4.39 21.73
N GLU A 18 -7.04 -3.90 20.67
CA GLU A 18 -8.39 -4.35 20.29
C GLU A 18 -8.43 -5.84 19.94
N LEU A 19 -7.44 -6.33 19.19
CA LEU A 19 -7.31 -7.75 18.85
C LEU A 19 -7.07 -8.62 20.10
N ARG A 20 -6.34 -8.11 21.10
CA ARG A 20 -6.20 -8.78 22.40
C ARG A 20 -7.53 -8.93 23.12
N ASN A 21 -8.41 -7.94 23.02
CA ASN A 21 -9.73 -8.00 23.67
C ASN A 21 -10.67 -9.03 23.02
N LEU A 22 -10.31 -9.56 21.84
CA LEU A 22 -11.01 -10.69 21.22
C LEU A 22 -10.57 -12.04 21.81
N GLU A 23 -9.58 -12.09 22.71
CA GLU A 23 -9.24 -13.34 23.37
C GLU A 23 -10.36 -13.77 24.36
N PRO A 24 -10.58 -15.08 24.55
CA PRO A 24 -9.75 -16.19 24.08
C PRO A 24 -10.11 -16.71 22.68
N PHE A 25 -9.08 -17.02 21.89
CA PHE A 25 -9.25 -17.74 20.61
C PHE A 25 -9.30 -19.26 20.83
N GLY A 26 -10.06 -19.96 20.00
CA GLY A 26 -10.24 -21.41 20.10
C GLY A 26 -11.05 -21.99 18.94
N HIS A 27 -11.52 -23.22 19.10
CA HIS A 27 -12.35 -23.88 18.09
C HIS A 27 -13.69 -23.13 17.90
N GLY A 28 -14.00 -22.70 16.68
CA GLY A 28 -15.19 -21.89 16.38
C GLY A 28 -15.03 -20.39 16.65
N PHE A 29 -13.86 -19.96 17.13
CA PHE A 29 -13.45 -18.57 17.20
C PHE A 29 -11.94 -18.49 17.02
N GLU A 30 -11.49 -18.87 15.83
CA GLU A 30 -10.08 -18.96 15.49
C GLU A 30 -9.43 -17.58 15.48
N ARG A 31 -8.09 -17.56 15.59
CA ARG A 31 -7.32 -16.32 15.38
C ARG A 31 -7.58 -15.80 13.96
N PRO A 32 -7.79 -14.48 13.79
CA PRO A 32 -7.91 -13.91 12.47
C PRO A 32 -6.63 -14.12 11.66
N ARG A 33 -6.78 -14.60 10.44
CA ARG A 33 -5.70 -14.73 9.46
C ARG A 33 -5.66 -13.48 8.60
N PHE A 34 -4.51 -12.83 8.62
CA PHE A 34 -4.26 -11.63 7.86
C PHE A 34 -3.47 -11.97 6.61
N ALA A 35 -3.79 -11.33 5.49
CA ALA A 35 -2.81 -11.16 4.43
C ALA A 35 -2.19 -9.76 4.55
N VAL A 36 -0.88 -9.74 4.73
CA VAL A 36 -0.12 -8.57 5.11
C VAL A 36 0.80 -8.21 3.96
N LYS A 37 0.72 -6.97 3.50
CA LYS A 37 1.64 -6.39 2.52
C LYS A 37 2.54 -5.36 3.20
N GLY A 38 3.84 -5.43 2.96
CA GLY A 38 4.80 -4.47 3.49
C GLY A 38 6.08 -4.42 2.68
N ILE A 39 6.98 -3.52 3.05
CA ILE A 39 8.33 -3.45 2.50
C ILE A 39 9.29 -4.05 3.52
N ALA A 40 10.15 -4.98 3.11
CA ALA A 40 11.16 -5.59 3.96
C ALA A 40 12.19 -4.55 4.38
N ARG A 41 12.28 -4.26 5.67
CA ARG A 41 13.34 -3.41 6.23
C ARG A 41 14.61 -4.20 6.46
N SER A 42 14.49 -5.35 7.12
CA SER A 42 15.60 -6.27 7.38
C SER A 42 15.11 -7.69 7.55
N TRP A 43 15.98 -8.67 7.32
CA TRP A 43 15.68 -10.08 7.48
C TRP A 43 16.89 -10.87 7.96
N ARG A 44 16.65 -12.04 8.54
CA ARG A 44 17.68 -13.02 8.89
C ARG A 44 17.08 -14.42 8.99
N THR A 45 17.88 -15.44 8.71
CA THR A 45 17.53 -16.82 9.03
C THR A 45 17.97 -17.16 10.45
N VAL A 46 17.18 -17.97 11.16
CA VAL A 46 17.43 -18.38 12.55
C VAL A 46 17.16 -19.87 12.75
N GLY A 47 17.71 -20.43 13.83
CA GLY A 47 17.68 -21.87 14.15
C GLY A 47 18.98 -22.58 13.75
N GLN A 48 19.24 -23.76 14.32
CA GLN A 48 20.49 -24.52 14.14
C GLN A 48 20.85 -24.74 12.66
N ASN A 49 19.83 -24.97 11.81
CA ASN A 49 20.00 -25.21 10.37
C ASN A 49 19.51 -24.02 9.50
N GLN A 50 19.47 -22.80 10.05
CA GLN A 50 18.94 -21.61 9.36
C GLN A 50 17.52 -21.80 8.78
N GLN A 51 16.74 -22.68 9.43
CA GLN A 51 15.50 -23.21 8.88
C GLN A 51 14.30 -22.26 9.02
N HIS A 52 14.40 -21.20 9.83
CA HIS A 52 13.32 -20.23 10.03
C HIS A 52 13.72 -18.86 9.50
N LEU A 53 12.78 -18.13 8.90
CA LEU A 53 13.00 -16.75 8.44
C LEU A 53 12.40 -15.77 9.44
N THR A 54 13.18 -14.78 9.86
CA THR A 54 12.71 -13.61 10.59
C THR A 54 12.84 -12.38 9.71
N LEU A 55 11.81 -11.55 9.65
CA LEU A 55 11.88 -10.26 8.97
C LEU A 55 11.22 -9.14 9.79
N THR A 56 11.63 -7.92 9.49
CA THR A 56 10.96 -6.70 9.94
C THR A 56 10.52 -5.91 8.71
N LEU A 57 9.35 -5.28 8.81
CA LEU A 57 8.79 -4.49 7.73
C LEU A 57 9.00 -3.01 8.04
N GLU A 58 9.15 -2.20 7.00
CA GLU A 58 9.14 -0.75 7.15
C GLU A 58 7.81 -0.30 7.75
N ARG A 59 7.87 0.71 8.61
CA ARG A 59 6.69 1.34 9.24
C ARG A 59 5.81 0.35 10.02
N SER A 60 6.36 -0.79 10.40
CA SER A 60 5.73 -1.76 11.31
C SER A 60 6.64 -1.98 12.51
N ALA A 61 6.05 -1.96 13.72
CA ALA A 61 6.76 -2.29 14.95
C ALA A 61 6.86 -3.81 15.19
N LEU A 62 6.15 -4.60 14.39
CA LEU A 62 6.01 -6.04 14.59
C LEU A 62 7.06 -6.81 13.80
N ARG A 63 7.74 -7.72 14.49
CA ARG A 63 8.57 -8.74 13.85
C ARG A 63 7.67 -9.77 13.19
N ALA A 64 8.09 -10.33 12.06
CA ALA A 64 7.47 -11.51 11.48
C ALA A 64 8.42 -12.70 11.43
N VAL A 65 7.87 -13.88 11.73
CA VAL A 65 8.61 -15.14 11.80
C VAL A 65 7.89 -16.19 10.96
N ALA A 66 8.60 -16.76 10.00
CA ALA A 66 8.15 -17.85 9.15
C ALA A 66 8.93 -19.12 9.50
N PHE A 67 8.30 -20.05 10.22
CA PHE A 67 8.95 -21.29 10.64
C PHE A 67 9.10 -22.25 9.45
N GLY A 68 10.27 -22.89 9.30
CA GLY A 68 10.53 -23.86 8.23
C GLY A 68 10.75 -23.22 6.84
N GLN A 69 10.63 -21.90 6.75
CA GLN A 69 10.68 -21.14 5.49
C GLN A 69 12.01 -20.39 5.31
N GLY A 70 13.09 -20.82 5.98
CA GLY A 70 14.41 -20.19 5.89
C GLY A 70 14.96 -20.08 4.47
N ARG A 71 14.75 -21.10 3.62
CA ARG A 71 15.17 -21.10 2.21
C ARG A 71 14.51 -20.00 1.36
N GLN A 72 13.36 -19.49 1.78
CA GLN A 72 12.68 -18.41 1.05
C GLN A 72 13.39 -17.06 1.23
N SER A 73 14.40 -16.95 2.09
CA SER A 73 15.19 -15.74 2.22
C SER A 73 16.14 -15.48 1.04
N THR A 74 16.35 -16.48 0.17
CA THR A 74 17.21 -16.35 -1.01
C THR A 74 16.67 -15.26 -1.94
N GLY A 75 17.49 -14.24 -2.25
CA GLY A 75 17.09 -13.10 -3.08
C GLY A 75 16.25 -12.03 -2.35
N MET A 76 16.06 -12.16 -1.03
CA MET A 76 15.45 -11.11 -0.24
C MET A 76 16.46 -9.98 0.01
N GLU A 77 16.07 -8.74 -0.23
CA GLU A 77 16.86 -7.56 0.09
C GLU A 77 16.04 -6.54 0.87
N SER A 78 16.73 -5.59 1.50
CA SER A 78 16.06 -4.43 2.09
C SER A 78 15.43 -3.57 0.99
N GLY A 79 14.17 -3.20 1.19
CA GLY A 79 13.33 -2.53 0.21
C GLY A 79 12.47 -3.48 -0.63
N ASN A 80 12.61 -4.81 -0.52
CA ASN A 80 11.73 -5.73 -1.25
C ASN A 80 10.28 -5.60 -0.77
N ALA A 81 9.31 -5.58 -1.69
CA ALA A 81 7.92 -5.80 -1.32
C ALA A 81 7.74 -7.26 -0.86
N VAL A 82 7.06 -7.43 0.27
CA VAL A 82 6.74 -8.73 0.85
C VAL A 82 5.24 -8.82 1.06
N GLU A 83 4.65 -9.93 0.63
CA GLU A 83 3.29 -10.30 0.97
C GLU A 83 3.27 -11.68 1.62
N PHE A 84 2.52 -11.82 2.72
CA PHE A 84 2.36 -13.10 3.40
C PHE A 84 0.98 -13.25 4.02
N ILE A 85 0.59 -14.49 4.28
CA ILE A 85 -0.54 -14.85 5.12
C ILE A 85 0.00 -15.26 6.49
N GLY A 86 -0.55 -14.70 7.55
CA GLY A 86 -0.16 -15.03 8.91
C GLY A 86 -1.16 -14.57 9.96
N GLU A 87 -0.90 -14.96 11.19
CA GLU A 87 -1.68 -14.55 12.36
C GLU A 87 -0.79 -13.79 13.35
N LEU A 88 -1.41 -12.95 14.16
CA LEU A 88 -0.74 -12.32 15.29
C LEU A 88 -0.64 -13.30 16.45
N MET A 89 0.56 -13.42 17.00
CA MET A 89 0.82 -14.27 18.15
C MET A 89 1.55 -13.48 19.24
N ALA A 90 1.11 -13.68 20.48
CA ALA A 90 1.88 -13.28 21.64
C ALA A 90 3.17 -14.13 21.71
N ASN A 91 4.29 -13.44 21.88
CA ASN A 91 5.61 -14.01 22.11
C ASN A 91 6.07 -13.59 23.51
N PHE A 92 6.34 -14.59 24.36
CA PHE A 92 6.83 -14.40 25.71
C PHE A 92 8.34 -14.67 25.74
N TYR A 93 9.11 -13.63 26.02
CA TYR A 93 10.56 -13.73 26.12
C TYR A 93 11.09 -12.86 27.26
N GLN A 94 11.87 -13.46 28.17
CA GLN A 94 12.46 -12.77 29.33
C GLN A 94 11.43 -11.95 30.15
N GLY A 95 10.25 -12.52 30.40
CA GLY A 95 9.19 -11.87 31.17
C GLY A 95 8.50 -10.70 30.45
N ARG A 96 8.76 -10.49 29.15
CA ARG A 96 8.04 -9.53 28.31
C ARG A 96 7.17 -10.25 27.29
N GLU A 97 5.92 -9.83 27.23
CA GLU A 97 4.97 -10.21 26.18
C GLU A 97 5.06 -9.20 25.03
N THR A 98 5.28 -9.70 23.82
CA THR A 98 5.31 -8.87 22.61
C THR A 98 4.52 -9.57 21.51
N TYR A 99 3.77 -8.81 20.73
CA TYR A 99 3.13 -9.37 19.55
C TYR A 99 4.13 -9.52 18.40
N GLN A 100 3.98 -10.60 17.65
CA GLN A 100 4.70 -10.83 16.40
C GLN A 100 3.79 -11.52 15.40
N TRP A 101 4.11 -11.38 14.13
CA TRP A 101 3.50 -12.17 13.08
C TRP A 101 4.08 -13.58 13.08
N ARG A 102 3.22 -14.60 13.17
CA ARG A 102 3.56 -15.94 12.69
C ARG A 102 3.09 -16.04 11.24
N ILE A 103 4.04 -16.17 10.34
CA ILE A 103 3.78 -16.36 8.92
C ILE A 103 3.47 -17.83 8.68
N ASP A 104 2.27 -18.10 8.19
CA ASP A 104 1.88 -19.44 7.76
C ASP A 104 2.36 -19.69 6.33
N LYS A 105 2.23 -18.68 5.47
CA LYS A 105 2.61 -18.78 4.07
C LYS A 105 3.16 -17.45 3.58
N LEU A 106 4.42 -17.46 3.15
CA LEU A 106 4.94 -16.37 2.34
C LEU A 106 4.32 -16.46 0.94
N LEU A 107 3.71 -15.38 0.47
CA LEU A 107 3.12 -15.32 -0.87
C LEU A 107 4.14 -14.80 -1.87
N GLU A 108 4.90 -13.77 -1.47
CA GLU A 108 5.67 -12.97 -2.39
C GLU A 108 6.87 -12.31 -1.73
N ILE A 109 8.02 -12.37 -2.41
CA ILE A 109 9.17 -11.47 -2.18
C ILE A 109 9.55 -10.90 -3.53
N ARG A 110 9.47 -9.59 -3.68
CA ARG A 110 9.80 -8.92 -4.93
C ARG A 110 10.75 -7.77 -4.68
N ALA A 111 11.86 -7.74 -5.41
CA ALA A 111 12.76 -6.60 -5.39
C ALA A 111 12.01 -5.37 -5.88
N GLN A 112 12.08 -4.26 -5.14
CA GLN A 112 11.75 -2.98 -5.76
C GLN A 112 12.73 -2.79 -6.92
N ARG A 113 12.24 -2.50 -8.12
CA ARG A 113 13.11 -2.11 -9.23
C ARG A 113 13.65 -0.70 -8.94
N LYS A 114 14.71 -0.63 -8.13
CA LYS A 114 15.39 0.63 -7.76
C LYS A 114 15.94 1.35 -9.00
N ASP A 115 16.27 0.59 -10.03
CA ASP A 115 16.67 1.07 -11.35
C ASP A 115 15.50 1.42 -12.29
N TRP A 116 14.30 1.71 -11.75
CA TRP A 116 13.10 2.00 -12.57
C TRP A 116 13.34 3.09 -13.61
N ARG A 117 14.23 4.05 -13.35
CA ARG A 117 14.60 5.14 -14.28
C ARG A 117 15.06 4.62 -15.65
N LYS A 118 15.79 3.50 -15.67
CA LYS A 118 16.28 2.87 -16.92
C LYS A 118 15.14 2.29 -17.78
N LEU A 119 14.00 2.03 -17.16
CA LEU A 119 12.80 1.49 -17.81
C LEU A 119 11.88 2.58 -18.32
N VAL A 120 12.12 3.85 -17.98
CA VAL A 120 11.28 4.98 -18.38
C VAL A 120 11.73 5.55 -19.71
N ARG A 121 10.76 5.76 -20.60
CA ARG A 121 10.83 6.66 -21.75
C ARG A 121 10.15 7.97 -21.33
N TRP A 122 10.94 9.03 -21.27
CA TRP A 122 10.51 10.37 -20.84
C TRP A 122 9.86 11.12 -21.99
N GLU A 123 8.80 10.54 -22.55
CA GLU A 123 8.04 11.09 -23.66
C GLU A 123 6.62 10.49 -23.68
N LYS A 124 5.72 11.10 -24.45
CA LYS A 124 4.43 10.49 -24.75
C LYS A 124 4.61 9.38 -25.80
N PRO A 125 3.91 8.24 -25.67
CA PRO A 125 3.79 7.29 -26.77
C PRO A 125 3.35 8.00 -28.04
N SER A 126 4.12 7.84 -29.13
CA SER A 126 3.84 8.48 -30.42
C SER A 126 2.77 7.73 -31.22
N GLN A 127 2.51 6.46 -30.89
CA GLN A 127 1.54 5.58 -31.55
C GLN A 127 0.77 4.76 -30.51
N HIS A 128 -0.28 4.07 -30.97
CA HIS A 128 -0.95 3.05 -30.16
C HIS A 128 0.08 1.97 -29.78
N ILE A 129 0.06 1.57 -28.51
CA ILE A 129 0.96 0.55 -27.99
C ILE A 129 0.15 -0.73 -27.84
N ASP A 130 0.52 -1.75 -28.62
CA ASP A 130 -0.04 -3.08 -28.52
C ASP A 130 0.56 -3.86 -27.34
N GLY A 131 -0.12 -4.93 -26.92
CA GLY A 131 0.38 -5.85 -25.91
C GLY A 131 -0.32 -5.75 -24.56
N ARG A 132 0.35 -6.20 -23.50
CA ARG A 132 -0.17 -6.10 -22.12
C ARG A 132 0.19 -4.73 -21.55
N VAL A 133 -0.81 -3.86 -21.48
CA VAL A 133 -0.62 -2.45 -21.11
C VAL A 133 -1.31 -2.14 -19.79
N VAL A 134 -0.61 -1.43 -18.90
CA VAL A 134 -1.20 -0.79 -17.72
C VAL A 134 -1.23 0.72 -17.92
N TYR A 135 -2.43 1.29 -18.00
CA TYR A 135 -2.63 2.73 -18.03
C TYR A 135 -2.82 3.26 -16.62
N VAL A 136 -2.04 4.27 -16.25
CA VAL A 136 -2.10 4.92 -14.94
C VAL A 136 -2.77 6.29 -15.10
N VAL A 137 -3.85 6.50 -14.36
CA VAL A 137 -4.64 7.75 -14.40
C VAL A 137 -4.75 8.40 -13.03
N GLY A 138 -4.99 9.71 -13.03
CA GLY A 138 -5.07 10.53 -11.82
C GLY A 138 -6.44 10.55 -11.15
N THR A 139 -7.52 10.18 -11.85
CA THR A 139 -8.88 10.27 -11.33
C THR A 139 -9.75 9.07 -11.69
N THR A 140 -10.77 8.80 -10.87
CA THR A 140 -11.78 7.76 -11.15
C THR A 140 -12.63 8.11 -12.37
N ARG A 141 -12.78 9.40 -12.69
CA ARG A 141 -13.47 9.84 -13.90
C ARG A 141 -12.70 9.42 -15.15
N ASP A 142 -11.40 9.70 -15.19
CA ASP A 142 -10.53 9.35 -16.32
C ASP A 142 -10.42 7.83 -16.46
N GLN A 143 -10.33 7.12 -15.33
CA GLN A 143 -10.34 5.65 -15.30
C GLN A 143 -11.57 5.08 -16.02
N ARG A 144 -12.77 5.55 -15.66
CA ARG A 144 -14.03 5.09 -16.27
C ARG A 144 -14.15 5.51 -17.74
N HIS A 145 -13.66 6.69 -18.09
CA HIS A 145 -13.72 7.19 -19.46
C HIS A 145 -12.82 6.35 -20.38
N LEU A 146 -11.55 6.19 -20.00
CA LEU A 146 -10.57 5.44 -20.76
C LEU A 146 -10.93 3.95 -20.88
N ALA A 147 -11.55 3.37 -19.85
CA ALA A 147 -11.99 1.98 -19.91
C ALA A 147 -13.07 1.75 -20.96
N LYS A 148 -13.98 2.71 -21.11
CA LYS A 148 -14.99 2.65 -22.18
C LYS A 148 -14.35 2.81 -23.55
N GLU A 149 -13.43 3.76 -23.68
CA GLU A 149 -12.74 4.05 -24.95
C GLU A 149 -11.91 2.85 -25.44
N LEU A 150 -11.11 2.27 -24.55
CA LEU A 150 -10.20 1.16 -24.89
C LEU A 150 -10.84 -0.22 -24.76
N SER A 151 -12.12 -0.30 -24.36
CA SER A 151 -12.74 -1.56 -23.91
C SER A 151 -11.86 -2.32 -22.91
N ALA A 152 -11.17 -1.56 -22.05
CA ALA A 152 -10.16 -2.03 -21.12
C ALA A 152 -10.73 -2.25 -19.72
N MET A 153 -10.09 -3.11 -18.95
CA MET A 153 -10.54 -3.40 -17.59
C MET A 153 -10.12 -2.31 -16.60
N CYS A 154 -11.04 -1.88 -15.74
CA CYS A 154 -10.72 -1.02 -14.61
C CYS A 154 -10.36 -1.85 -13.39
N PHE A 155 -9.20 -1.59 -12.79
CA PHE A 155 -8.93 -2.07 -11.45
C PHE A 155 -9.67 -1.18 -10.45
N ASP A 156 -10.87 -1.59 -10.04
CA ASP A 156 -11.72 -0.80 -9.15
C ASP A 156 -11.22 -0.87 -7.71
N ARG A 157 -11.16 0.30 -7.07
CA ARG A 157 -10.75 0.42 -5.68
C ARG A 157 -11.71 -0.26 -4.69
N HIS A 158 -12.98 -0.44 -5.06
CA HIS A 158 -14.02 -1.02 -4.21
C HIS A 158 -14.13 -2.54 -4.31
N TRP A 159 -13.40 -3.17 -5.24
CA TRP A 159 -13.38 -4.63 -5.30
C TRP A 159 -12.82 -5.22 -4.01
N ASP A 160 -13.50 -6.25 -3.52
CA ASP A 160 -12.94 -7.10 -2.49
C ASP A 160 -11.71 -7.85 -3.02
N TYR A 161 -11.00 -8.51 -2.12
CA TYR A 161 -9.78 -9.19 -2.53
C TYR A 161 -10.04 -10.46 -3.36
N GLY A 162 -11.11 -11.19 -3.07
CA GLY A 162 -11.43 -12.42 -3.81
C GLY A 162 -11.62 -12.12 -5.29
N MET A 163 -12.35 -11.04 -5.58
CA MET A 163 -12.46 -10.50 -6.94
C MET A 163 -11.09 -10.15 -7.50
N LYS A 164 -10.30 -9.32 -6.80
CA LYS A 164 -8.97 -8.90 -7.28
C LYS A 164 -8.07 -10.08 -7.64
N ALA A 165 -7.96 -11.08 -6.78
CA ALA A 165 -7.13 -12.26 -7.02
C ALA A 165 -7.64 -13.10 -8.19
N ALA A 166 -8.96 -13.29 -8.30
CA ALA A 166 -9.54 -13.99 -9.44
C ALA A 166 -9.25 -13.26 -10.76
N TYR A 167 -9.35 -11.92 -10.76
CA TYR A 167 -9.03 -11.09 -11.92
C TYR A 167 -7.54 -11.09 -12.26
N GLU A 168 -6.66 -11.02 -11.27
CA GLU A 168 -5.21 -11.11 -11.47
C GLU A 168 -4.82 -12.46 -12.08
N GLU A 169 -5.40 -13.57 -11.60
CA GLU A 169 -5.18 -14.90 -12.17
C GLU A 169 -5.69 -15.01 -13.61
N MET A 170 -6.88 -14.45 -13.89
CA MET A 170 -7.41 -14.37 -15.25
C MET A 170 -6.47 -13.58 -16.16
N LEU A 171 -6.00 -12.41 -15.72
CA LEU A 171 -5.06 -11.56 -16.47
C LEU A 171 -3.76 -12.28 -16.80
N ARG A 172 -3.25 -13.11 -15.88
CA ARG A 172 -2.04 -13.92 -16.10
C ARG A 172 -2.24 -15.03 -17.15
N ARG A 173 -3.48 -15.47 -17.38
CA ARG A 173 -3.82 -16.51 -18.38
C ARG A 173 -4.19 -15.93 -19.75
N SER A 174 -4.54 -14.64 -19.81
CA SER A 174 -4.93 -13.95 -21.04
C SER A 174 -3.74 -13.47 -21.87
N GLY A 175 -3.84 -13.53 -23.21
CA GLY A 175 -2.74 -13.20 -24.14
C GLY A 175 -2.45 -11.69 -24.28
N THR A 176 -3.47 -10.86 -24.46
CA THR A 176 -3.34 -9.41 -24.70
C THR A 176 -4.50 -8.68 -24.03
N MET A 177 -4.23 -7.82 -23.03
CA MET A 177 -5.25 -7.03 -22.34
C MET A 177 -4.70 -5.70 -21.85
N SER A 178 -5.54 -4.68 -21.87
CA SER A 178 -5.28 -3.37 -21.26
C SER A 178 -5.95 -3.28 -19.89
N VAL A 179 -5.21 -2.82 -18.89
CA VAL A 179 -5.68 -2.60 -17.52
C VAL A 179 -5.51 -1.14 -17.17
N ILE A 180 -6.52 -0.53 -16.54
CA ILE A 180 -6.48 0.87 -16.12
C ILE A 180 -6.52 0.95 -14.60
N VAL A 181 -5.50 1.57 -14.05
CA VAL A 181 -5.30 1.75 -12.60
C VAL A 181 -5.36 3.23 -12.25
N ASN A 182 -5.94 3.53 -11.10
CA ASN A 182 -5.92 4.87 -10.53
C ASN A 182 -4.78 4.95 -9.52
N GLN A 183 -3.84 5.89 -9.70
CA GLN A 183 -2.66 5.99 -8.83
C GLN A 183 -2.99 6.25 -7.34
N TRP A 184 -4.22 6.70 -7.03
CA TRP A 184 -4.72 6.92 -5.66
C TRP A 184 -5.46 5.71 -5.07
N GLY A 185 -5.56 4.62 -5.83
CA GLY A 185 -6.22 3.39 -5.46
C GLY A 185 -5.23 2.30 -5.06
N LEU A 186 -5.77 1.08 -4.94
CA LEU A 186 -4.95 -0.11 -4.82
C LEU A 186 -4.46 -0.52 -6.21
N TRP A 187 -3.17 -0.79 -6.31
CA TRP A 187 -2.54 -1.29 -7.53
C TRP A 187 -2.66 -2.81 -7.59
N PRO A 188 -2.81 -3.38 -8.80
CA PRO A 188 -2.85 -4.82 -8.97
C PRO A 188 -1.47 -5.45 -8.66
N SER A 189 -1.48 -6.67 -8.13
CA SER A 189 -0.27 -7.49 -7.92
C SER A 189 0.08 -8.26 -9.20
N LEU A 190 0.33 -7.53 -10.29
CA LEU A 190 0.64 -8.06 -11.63
C LEU A 190 2.13 -7.96 -11.98
N ASP A 191 3.02 -8.32 -11.05
CA ASP A 191 4.45 -8.17 -11.35
C ASP A 191 4.92 -9.09 -12.49
N GLY A 192 5.84 -8.55 -13.29
CA GLY A 192 6.36 -9.20 -14.49
C GLY A 192 5.34 -9.42 -15.61
N TRP A 193 4.17 -8.78 -15.54
CA TRP A 193 3.06 -9.04 -16.47
C TRP A 193 3.03 -8.05 -17.62
N ALA A 194 3.22 -6.75 -17.36
CA ALA A 194 3.02 -5.72 -18.37
C ALA A 194 4.24 -5.59 -19.28
N GLN A 195 3.98 -5.47 -20.57
CA GLN A 195 4.98 -5.01 -21.54
C GLN A 195 5.14 -3.49 -21.45
N HIS A 196 4.04 -2.81 -21.16
CA HIS A 196 4.01 -1.35 -21.12
C HIS A 196 3.24 -0.82 -19.92
N VAL A 197 3.80 0.21 -19.28
CA VAL A 197 3.05 1.06 -18.34
C VAL A 197 2.99 2.47 -18.92
N ILE A 198 1.80 3.03 -19.07
CA ILE A 198 1.61 4.35 -19.66
C ILE A 198 1.03 5.28 -18.61
N TRP A 199 1.81 6.28 -18.20
CA TRP A 199 1.35 7.33 -17.30
C TRP A 199 0.63 8.42 -18.08
N LEU A 200 -0.68 8.53 -17.86
CA LEU A 200 -1.54 9.59 -18.42
C LEU A 200 -1.74 10.73 -17.42
N THR A 201 -0.85 10.83 -16.44
CA THR A 201 -0.90 11.75 -15.31
C THR A 201 0.49 11.88 -14.70
N ALA A 202 0.80 13.03 -14.11
CA ALA A 202 1.95 13.19 -13.23
C ALA A 202 2.01 12.07 -12.17
N PRO A 203 3.15 11.36 -12.02
CA PRO A 203 3.29 10.31 -11.02
C PRO A 203 3.17 10.79 -9.57
N LEU A 204 2.67 9.93 -8.69
CA LEU A 204 2.44 10.29 -7.29
C LEU A 204 3.73 10.56 -6.51
N SER A 205 4.70 9.65 -6.62
CA SER A 205 5.99 9.68 -5.93
C SER A 205 6.98 8.74 -6.64
N HIS A 206 8.27 8.82 -6.29
CA HIS A 206 9.29 7.87 -6.76
C HIS A 206 8.92 6.41 -6.40
N GLU A 207 8.37 6.18 -5.21
CA GLU A 207 7.90 4.86 -4.78
C GLU A 207 6.78 4.34 -5.70
N CYS A 208 5.86 5.22 -6.11
CA CYS A 208 4.77 4.84 -7.00
C CYS A 208 5.29 4.44 -8.40
N VAL A 209 6.35 5.09 -8.89
CA VAL A 209 7.00 4.72 -10.14
C VAL A 209 7.78 3.40 -9.99
N ALA A 210 8.46 3.19 -8.87
CA ALA A 210 9.15 1.93 -8.57
C ALA A 210 8.17 0.74 -8.48
N MET A 211 6.98 0.96 -7.91
CA MET A 211 5.90 -0.04 -7.90
C MET A 211 5.34 -0.29 -9.31
N ALA A 212 5.19 0.74 -10.13
CA ALA A 212 4.81 0.54 -11.53
C ALA A 212 5.86 -0.26 -12.30
N ALA A 213 7.14 -0.03 -12.01
CA ALA A 213 8.24 -0.77 -12.62
C ALA A 213 8.28 -2.25 -12.24
N SER A 214 7.76 -2.65 -11.07
CA SER A 214 7.67 -4.07 -10.73
C SER A 214 6.61 -4.81 -11.56
N ILE A 215 5.58 -4.09 -12.03
CA ILE A 215 4.56 -4.63 -12.94
C ILE A 215 5.12 -5.00 -14.31
N LEU A 216 6.22 -4.37 -14.73
CA LEU A 216 6.87 -4.64 -16.01
C LEU A 216 7.56 -6.00 -16.06
N GLU A 217 7.44 -6.68 -17.19
CA GLU A 217 8.30 -7.81 -17.57
C GLU A 217 9.75 -7.36 -17.84
N ASP A 218 10.66 -8.31 -18.06
CA ASP A 218 12.10 -8.02 -18.17
C ASP A 218 12.48 -6.99 -19.23
N LYS A 219 11.78 -6.98 -20.37
CA LYS A 219 11.96 -6.02 -21.47
C LYS A 219 10.90 -4.93 -21.49
N GLY A 220 10.09 -4.85 -20.45
CA GLY A 220 8.99 -3.89 -20.37
C GLY A 220 9.48 -2.45 -20.23
N VAL A 221 8.64 -1.51 -20.68
CA VAL A 221 8.96 -0.09 -20.74
C VAL A 221 7.82 0.75 -20.17
N MET A 222 8.14 1.80 -19.41
CA MET A 222 7.17 2.79 -18.93
C MET A 222 7.27 4.09 -19.72
N TRP A 223 6.15 4.76 -19.91
CA TRP A 223 6.09 6.04 -20.61
C TRP A 223 5.58 7.12 -19.66
N ILE A 224 6.36 8.18 -19.51
CA ILE A 224 6.04 9.31 -18.62
C ILE A 224 6.31 10.61 -19.39
N ASP A 225 5.28 11.43 -19.61
CA ASP A 225 5.46 12.74 -20.23
C ASP A 225 6.16 13.70 -19.25
N PRO A 226 7.40 14.14 -19.52
CA PRO A 226 8.17 14.97 -18.60
C PRO A 226 7.59 16.39 -18.41
N ARG A 227 6.60 16.77 -19.23
CA ARG A 227 5.90 18.07 -19.15
C ARG A 227 4.78 18.07 -18.12
N GLU A 228 4.40 16.91 -17.59
CA GLU A 228 3.38 16.81 -16.54
C GLU A 228 3.84 17.54 -15.28
N SER A 229 2.94 18.33 -14.67
CA SER A 229 3.22 19.07 -13.44
C SER A 229 2.74 18.32 -12.20
N GLY A 230 3.56 18.32 -11.15
CA GLY A 230 3.21 17.82 -9.83
C GLY A 230 2.15 18.64 -9.10
N ASP A 231 1.79 19.84 -9.56
CA ASP A 231 0.89 20.74 -8.83
C ASP A 231 -0.49 20.13 -8.57
N GLN A 232 -1.03 19.37 -9.52
CA GLN A 232 -2.32 18.70 -9.34
C GLN A 232 -2.20 17.55 -8.34
N VAL A 233 -1.09 16.81 -8.38
CA VAL A 233 -0.78 15.72 -7.46
C VAL A 233 -0.64 16.25 -6.04
N LEU A 234 0.18 17.28 -5.84
CA LEU A 234 0.43 17.93 -4.55
C LEU A 234 -0.86 18.52 -3.97
N ARG A 235 -1.66 19.24 -4.76
CA ARG A 235 -2.96 19.78 -4.31
C ARG A 235 -3.92 18.67 -3.89
N LYS A 236 -3.98 17.58 -4.66
CA LYS A 236 -4.85 16.45 -4.33
C LYS A 236 -4.35 15.71 -3.09
N ALA A 237 -3.05 15.48 -2.94
CA ALA A 237 -2.44 14.88 -1.75
C ALA A 237 -2.75 15.71 -0.50
N ALA A 238 -2.56 17.03 -0.57
CA ALA A 238 -2.87 17.95 0.52
C ALA A 238 -4.37 17.91 0.88
N ARG A 239 -5.27 17.85 -0.11
CA ARG A 239 -6.72 17.74 0.13
C ARG A 239 -7.12 16.42 0.81
N LEU A 240 -6.44 15.33 0.49
CA LEU A 240 -6.68 14.02 1.10
C LEU A 240 -6.05 13.89 2.49
N THR A 241 -5.15 14.81 2.84
CA THR A 241 -4.47 14.82 4.14
C THR A 241 -5.25 15.72 5.11
N PRO A 242 -5.79 15.16 6.20
CA PRO A 242 -6.64 15.92 7.12
C PRO A 242 -5.83 16.90 7.96
N ALA A 243 -5.90 18.19 7.63
CA ALA A 243 -5.33 19.25 8.46
C ALA A 243 -6.14 19.49 9.75
N ARG A 244 -5.51 20.09 10.77
CA ARG A 244 -6.15 20.42 12.06
C ARG A 244 -7.46 21.20 11.90
N ASP A 245 -7.50 22.21 11.03
CA ASP A 245 -8.72 23.01 10.80
C ASP A 245 -9.83 22.21 10.11
N THR A 246 -9.44 21.28 9.23
CA THR A 246 -10.38 20.35 8.59
C THR A 246 -11.00 19.41 9.62
N LEU A 247 -10.19 18.85 10.52
CA LEU A 247 -10.68 18.06 11.65
C LEU A 247 -11.59 18.90 12.57
N ALA A 248 -11.18 20.11 12.94
CA ALA A 248 -12.01 20.99 13.79
C ALA A 248 -13.37 21.34 13.16
N ARG A 249 -13.42 21.48 11.84
CA ARG A 249 -14.67 21.67 11.08
C ARG A 249 -15.53 20.41 11.08
N TRP A 250 -14.94 19.25 10.83
CA TRP A 250 -15.63 17.95 10.90
C TRP A 250 -16.16 17.63 12.30
N TRP A 251 -15.40 17.96 13.35
CA TRP A 251 -15.84 17.86 14.74
C TRP A 251 -17.13 18.66 15.01
N ARG A 252 -17.17 19.92 14.57
CA ARG A 252 -18.37 20.77 14.67
C ARG A 252 -19.55 20.21 13.89
N GLN A 253 -19.32 19.58 12.75
CA GLN A 253 -20.38 18.89 12.00
C GLN A 253 -20.88 17.63 12.73
N GLY A 254 -19.97 16.87 13.35
CA GLY A 254 -20.30 15.71 14.20
C GLY A 254 -21.22 16.06 15.36
N LYS A 255 -21.02 17.24 15.99
CA LYS A 255 -21.93 17.78 17.03
C LYS A 255 -23.36 17.99 16.54
N LEU A 256 -23.53 18.24 15.25
CA LEU A 256 -24.84 18.42 14.60
C LEU A 256 -25.41 17.11 14.04
N GLY A 257 -24.86 15.96 14.45
CA GLY A 257 -25.29 14.63 13.97
C GLY A 257 -24.82 14.29 12.55
N ARG A 258 -23.92 15.08 11.95
CA ARG A 258 -23.37 14.79 10.61
C ARG A 258 -22.08 14.00 10.74
N HIS A 259 -22.04 12.81 10.16
CA HIS A 259 -20.84 11.98 10.17
C HIS A 259 -19.78 12.52 9.18
N PRO A 260 -18.53 12.74 9.61
CA PRO A 260 -17.46 13.18 8.72
C PRO A 260 -17.02 12.09 7.75
N LEU A 261 -16.20 12.44 6.75
CA LEU A 261 -15.57 11.46 5.83
C LEU A 261 -14.78 10.40 6.63
N ILE A 262 -14.70 9.17 6.09
CA ILE A 262 -14.14 7.96 6.73
C ILE A 262 -12.83 8.21 7.49
N VAL A 263 -11.88 8.96 6.90
CA VAL A 263 -10.57 9.23 7.53
C VAL A 263 -10.69 10.11 8.78
N GLY A 264 -11.54 11.13 8.73
CA GLY A 264 -11.77 12.02 9.87
C GLY A 264 -12.42 11.29 11.04
N GLN A 265 -13.41 10.46 10.74
CA GLN A 265 -14.05 9.60 11.73
C GLN A 265 -13.03 8.66 12.37
N ARG A 266 -12.21 7.99 11.57
CA ARG A 266 -11.17 7.08 12.07
C ARG A 266 -10.17 7.77 13.00
N ILE A 267 -9.76 9.00 12.67
CA ILE A 267 -8.86 9.79 13.52
C ILE A 267 -9.54 10.13 14.86
N PHE A 268 -10.82 10.48 14.86
CA PHE A 268 -11.54 10.73 16.10
C PHE A 268 -11.68 9.47 16.96
N GLU A 269 -11.99 8.33 16.35
CA GLU A 269 -12.05 7.02 17.02
C GLU A 269 -10.70 6.65 17.65
N GLU A 270 -9.60 6.75 16.89
CA GLU A 270 -8.24 6.46 17.36
C GLU A 270 -7.79 7.36 18.52
N LEU A 271 -8.31 8.59 18.60
CA LEU A 271 -8.03 9.53 19.67
C LEU A 271 -9.06 9.47 20.81
N GLU A 272 -10.04 8.56 20.75
CA GLU A 272 -11.16 8.45 21.69
C GLU A 272 -11.94 9.76 21.84
N LEU A 273 -12.08 10.50 20.74
CA LEU A 273 -12.77 11.79 20.70
C LEU A 273 -14.20 11.60 20.19
N ASP A 274 -15.18 11.76 21.07
CA ASP A 274 -16.60 11.80 20.68
C ASP A 274 -17.12 13.25 20.60
N PRO A 275 -17.53 13.74 19.41
CA PRO A 275 -18.09 15.08 19.27
C PRO A 275 -19.33 15.33 20.13
N ARG A 276 -20.09 14.28 20.50
CA ARG A 276 -21.35 14.36 21.25
C ARG A 276 -21.15 14.53 22.76
N VAL A 277 -20.11 13.91 23.31
CA VAL A 277 -19.85 13.90 24.76
C VAL A 277 -18.87 15.01 25.17
N GLY A 278 -18.12 15.56 24.21
CA GLY A 278 -17.10 16.58 24.45
C GLY A 278 -15.78 15.95 24.96
N PRO A 279 -14.62 16.56 24.67
CA PRO A 279 -13.35 15.94 25.04
C PRO A 279 -13.12 16.09 26.55
N HIS A 280 -13.10 14.98 27.28
CA HIS A 280 -12.71 14.98 28.70
C HIS A 280 -11.19 15.16 28.88
N VAL A 281 -10.40 14.83 27.87
CA VAL A 281 -8.93 14.91 27.89
C VAL A 281 -8.41 15.46 26.56
N ARG A 282 -7.36 16.29 26.62
CA ARG A 282 -6.66 16.79 25.43
C ARG A 282 -5.78 15.68 24.84
N ARG A 283 -5.86 15.47 23.53
CA ARG A 283 -5.08 14.48 22.77
C ARG A 283 -4.17 15.16 21.76
N GLN A 284 -3.03 14.55 21.44
CA GLN A 284 -2.18 15.01 20.33
C GLN A 284 -2.61 14.32 19.04
N LEU A 285 -2.57 15.02 17.90
CA LEU A 285 -2.94 14.41 16.62
C LEU A 285 -1.93 13.34 16.19
N SER A 286 -0.68 13.45 16.63
CA SER A 286 0.36 12.41 16.46
C SER A 286 0.01 11.10 17.17
N ASP A 287 -0.90 11.12 18.16
CA ASP A 287 -1.37 9.90 18.81
C ASP A 287 -2.30 9.08 17.89
N SER A 288 -2.77 9.65 16.77
CA SER A 288 -3.54 8.95 15.74
C SER A 288 -2.62 8.42 14.63
N PRO A 289 -2.51 7.11 14.48
CA PRO A 289 -1.72 6.51 13.41
C PRO A 289 -2.29 6.82 12.02
N SER A 290 -3.61 6.96 11.87
CA SER A 290 -4.21 7.39 10.60
C SER A 290 -3.80 8.81 10.23
N TYR A 291 -3.70 9.71 11.22
CA TYR A 291 -3.20 11.05 11.02
C TYR A 291 -1.72 11.05 10.62
N GLU A 292 -0.87 10.32 11.35
CA GLU A 292 0.56 10.20 11.03
C GLU A 292 0.80 9.57 9.65
N ARG A 293 0.09 8.50 9.30
CA ARG A 293 0.20 7.87 7.97
C ARG A 293 -0.12 8.85 6.86
N ALA A 294 -1.21 9.60 6.99
CA ALA A 294 -1.62 10.57 5.98
C ALA A 294 -0.56 11.68 5.79
N HIS A 295 0.01 12.19 6.88
CA HIS A 295 1.03 13.26 6.83
C HIS A 295 2.36 12.74 6.29
N ASN A 296 2.84 11.61 6.78
CA ASN A 296 4.04 10.97 6.25
C ASN A 296 3.92 10.68 4.75
N ARG A 297 2.73 10.24 4.28
CA ARG A 297 2.48 10.04 2.85
C ARG A 297 2.53 11.34 2.07
N LEU A 298 1.98 12.43 2.63
CA LEU A 298 2.08 13.76 2.00
C LEU A 298 3.54 14.23 1.91
N ASP A 299 4.34 14.01 2.95
CA ASP A 299 5.73 14.42 2.98
C ASP A 299 6.60 13.61 2.01
N GLU A 300 6.32 12.32 1.83
CA GLU A 300 6.93 11.47 0.80
C GLU A 300 6.60 11.93 -0.63
N ILE A 301 5.35 12.34 -0.86
CA ILE A 301 4.93 12.92 -2.15
C ILE A 301 5.65 14.24 -2.39
N ARG A 302 5.72 15.11 -1.37
CA ARG A 302 6.43 16.39 -1.45
C ARG A 302 7.91 16.22 -1.71
N SER A 303 8.56 15.26 -1.05
CA SER A 303 9.99 15.00 -1.25
C SER A 303 10.28 14.52 -2.67
N SER A 304 9.39 13.73 -3.26
CA SER A 304 9.51 13.31 -4.67
C SER A 304 9.38 14.50 -5.64
N TRP A 305 8.57 15.50 -5.31
CA TRP A 305 8.31 16.67 -6.16
C TRP A 305 9.15 17.91 -5.82
N GLN A 306 10.33 17.74 -5.21
CA GLN A 306 11.28 18.85 -5.00
C GLN A 306 11.80 19.42 -6.33
N TYR A 307 11.83 18.60 -7.37
CA TYR A 307 12.23 18.99 -8.72
C TYR A 307 11.13 18.67 -9.74
N PRO A 308 11.09 19.42 -10.86
CA PRO A 308 10.21 19.07 -11.97
C PRO A 308 10.50 17.67 -12.51
N LEU A 309 9.48 17.03 -13.07
CA LEU A 309 9.52 15.64 -13.53
C LEU A 309 10.67 15.34 -14.51
N VAL A 310 10.99 16.29 -15.39
CA VAL A 310 12.14 16.17 -16.33
C VAL A 310 13.49 15.93 -15.64
N ARG A 311 13.63 16.34 -14.37
CA ARG A 311 14.85 16.16 -13.58
C ARG A 311 14.87 14.86 -12.76
N TRP A 312 13.75 14.15 -12.65
CA TRP A 312 13.71 12.88 -11.90
C TRP A 312 14.65 11.82 -12.49
N ASN A 313 14.95 11.89 -13.79
CA ASN A 313 15.93 11.02 -14.45
C ASN A 313 17.39 11.28 -14.02
N GLN A 314 17.67 12.46 -13.47
CA GLN A 314 19.03 12.94 -13.18
C GLN A 314 19.42 12.77 -11.71
N GLU A 315 18.51 12.25 -10.87
CA GLU A 315 18.77 11.98 -9.46
C GLU A 315 19.51 10.65 -9.28
N THR A 316 20.65 10.71 -8.58
CA THR A 316 21.59 9.60 -8.32
C THR A 316 21.08 8.64 -7.26
#